data_AF-A0A9N8EWZ8-F1
#
_entry.id   AF-A0A9N8EWZ8-F1
#
_cell.length_a   1.000
_cell.length_b   1.000
_cell.length_c   1.000
_cell.angle_alpha   90.00
_cell.angle_beta   90.00
_cell.angle_gamma   90.00
#
_symmetry.space_group_name_H-M   'P 1'
#
loop_
_entity.id
_entity.type
_entity.pdbx_description
1 polymer ?
#
loop_
_entity_poly.entity_id
_entity_poly.type
_entity_poly.pdbx_seq_one_letter_code
_entity_poly.pdbx_strand_id
1 'polypeptide(L)'
;MSLEMDYETIFHVMDSWELLRRIPDHEQIAGTILFTHLFQKCPETKVLFGFPLDMDPGSEKMQQSKPFVRHASNMISMLDRALNMLGPDAELLAEILGGLGKKHARMGVHETHFPYFGESLLEMLHEVLGNSFTPEIEHSWRNVYKALSGGIVDSMNTERSVLDSWAKLKQIDNYDEVAGGLLFQTLFERCPETKTLFGFPVDMDTNSGAILNSRRFKIHSRYFIEMLDKALGMVEARQVEENMKALGEMHNSYGVKEEYFPVMGEALFLALEKTLKEDWNDDLRASWGSLYGKLSSQMVSAMKAGKK
;
A
#
# COMPACT_ATOMS: atom_id res chain seq x y z
N MET A 1 -0.57 -12.62 6.95
CA MET A 1 -1.28 -12.66 8.24
C MET A 1 -2.62 -13.36 8.00
N SER A 2 -2.91 -14.50 8.61
CA SER A 2 -4.23 -15.12 8.51
C SER A 2 -5.19 -14.36 9.43
N LEU A 3 -6.34 -13.94 8.89
CA LEU A 3 -7.45 -13.39 9.67
C LEU A 3 -8.27 -14.55 10.26
N GLU A 4 -7.59 -15.50 10.92
CA GLU A 4 -8.29 -16.58 11.64
C GLU A 4 -8.82 -16.04 12.96
N MET A 5 -10.12 -15.74 12.97
CA MET A 5 -10.87 -15.39 14.17
C MET A 5 -11.79 -16.55 14.54
N ASP A 6 -11.93 -16.79 15.83
CA ASP A 6 -12.86 -17.78 16.33
C ASP A 6 -14.32 -17.32 16.11
N TYR A 7 -15.22 -18.29 16.06
CA TYR A 7 -16.64 -18.05 15.78
C TYR A 7 -17.32 -17.19 16.85
N GLU A 8 -16.91 -17.29 18.11
CA GLU A 8 -17.50 -16.54 19.22
C GLU A 8 -17.17 -15.04 19.09
N THR A 9 -15.91 -14.71 18.80
CA THR A 9 -15.47 -13.35 18.50
C THR A 9 -16.26 -12.74 17.34
N ILE A 10 -16.41 -13.48 16.23
CA ILE A 10 -17.18 -13.02 15.06
C ILE A 10 -18.65 -12.81 15.44
N PHE A 11 -19.25 -13.76 16.15
CA PHE A 11 -20.65 -13.69 16.56
C PHE A 11 -20.92 -12.47 17.45
N HIS A 12 -20.11 -12.23 18.49
CA HIS A 12 -20.27 -11.07 19.37
C HIS A 12 -20.20 -9.75 18.61
N VAL A 13 -19.24 -9.61 17.69
CA VAL A 13 -19.10 -8.40 16.87
C VAL A 13 -20.28 -8.24 15.91
N MET A 14 -20.68 -9.29 15.20
CA MET A 14 -21.80 -9.20 14.25
C MET A 14 -23.14 -8.93 14.94
N ASP A 15 -23.42 -9.57 16.08
CA ASP A 15 -24.68 -9.39 16.82
C ASP A 15 -24.77 -7.99 17.42
N SER A 16 -23.71 -7.51 18.06
CA SER A 16 -23.66 -6.14 18.59
C SER A 16 -23.70 -5.08 17.48
N TRP A 17 -23.10 -5.34 16.32
CA TRP A 17 -23.20 -4.47 15.15
C TRP A 17 -24.63 -4.43 14.59
N GLU A 18 -25.37 -5.54 14.62
CA GLU A 18 -26.80 -5.58 14.27
C GLU A 18 -27.64 -4.66 15.16
N LEU A 19 -27.35 -4.60 16.47
CA LEU A 19 -28.05 -3.69 17.37
C LEU A 19 -27.84 -2.23 16.97
N LEU A 20 -26.62 -1.86 16.58
CA LEU A 20 -26.32 -0.53 16.04
C LEU A 20 -27.10 -0.26 14.74
N ARG A 21 -27.15 -1.22 13.81
CA ARG A 21 -27.84 -1.06 12.52
C ARG A 21 -29.35 -0.83 12.64
N ARG A 22 -29.97 -1.29 13.73
CA ARG A 22 -31.40 -1.08 13.99
C ARG A 22 -31.75 0.35 14.40
N ILE A 23 -30.74 1.16 14.73
CA ILE A 23 -30.94 2.56 15.09
C ILE A 23 -31.18 3.37 13.78
N PRO A 24 -32.25 4.17 13.71
CA PRO A 24 -32.44 5.10 12.60
C PRO A 24 -31.25 6.04 12.45
N ASP A 25 -30.78 6.27 11.22
CA ASP A 25 -29.63 7.11 10.92
C ASP A 25 -28.31 6.70 11.62
N HIS A 26 -28.17 5.40 11.95
CA HIS A 26 -27.01 4.87 12.68
C HIS A 26 -25.66 5.26 12.06
N GLU A 27 -25.53 5.25 10.74
CA GLU A 27 -24.26 5.59 10.07
C GLU A 27 -23.81 7.01 10.41
N GLN A 28 -24.74 7.97 10.38
CA GLN A 28 -24.44 9.36 10.71
C GLN A 28 -24.17 9.53 12.21
N ILE A 29 -24.99 8.92 13.06
CA ILE A 29 -24.88 9.01 14.52
C ILE A 29 -23.54 8.41 14.98
N ALA A 30 -23.30 7.13 14.67
CA ALA A 30 -22.09 6.42 15.03
C ALA A 30 -20.85 7.07 14.40
N GLY A 31 -20.92 7.47 13.13
CA GLY A 31 -19.81 8.14 12.45
C GLY A 31 -19.43 9.45 13.13
N THR A 32 -20.41 10.26 13.50
CA THR A 32 -20.17 11.55 14.15
C THR A 32 -19.54 11.36 15.54
N ILE A 33 -20.09 10.47 16.36
CA ILE A 33 -19.54 10.13 17.69
C ILE A 33 -18.09 9.65 17.54
N LEU A 34 -17.84 8.67 16.66
CA LEU A 34 -16.51 8.11 16.39
C LEU A 34 -15.47 9.20 16.06
N PHE A 35 -15.78 10.09 15.11
CA PHE A 35 -14.83 11.13 14.72
C PHE A 35 -14.69 12.24 15.76
N THR A 36 -15.74 12.54 16.53
CA THR A 36 -15.64 13.45 17.67
C THR A 36 -14.64 12.93 18.70
N HIS A 37 -14.72 11.64 19.08
CA HIS A 37 -13.74 11.01 19.98
C HIS A 37 -12.33 11.00 19.37
N LEU A 38 -12.19 10.64 18.09
CA LEU A 38 -10.89 10.63 17.42
C LEU A 38 -10.23 12.01 17.46
N PHE A 39 -10.97 13.07 17.13
CA PHE A 39 -10.44 14.43 17.10
C PHE A 39 -10.19 15.04 18.48
N GLN A 40 -10.81 14.50 19.53
CA GLN A 40 -10.49 14.86 20.91
C GLN A 40 -9.20 14.19 21.37
N LYS A 41 -9.01 12.90 21.04
CA LYS A 41 -7.83 12.12 21.43
C LYS A 41 -6.58 12.45 20.60
N CYS A 42 -6.78 12.74 19.32
CA CYS A 42 -5.73 12.95 18.32
C CYS A 42 -6.07 14.16 17.43
N PRO A 43 -6.02 15.40 17.98
CA PRO A 43 -6.47 16.61 17.28
C PRO A 43 -5.77 16.89 15.96
N GLU A 44 -4.53 16.44 15.80
CA GLU A 44 -3.74 16.56 14.57
C GLU A 44 -4.41 15.88 13.38
N THR A 45 -5.23 14.85 13.59
CA THR A 45 -5.91 14.15 12.49
C THR A 45 -6.95 15.01 11.80
N LYS A 46 -7.48 16.07 12.44
CA LYS A 46 -8.44 17.02 11.84
C LYS A 46 -7.97 17.54 10.48
N VAL A 47 -6.66 17.79 10.32
CA VAL A 47 -6.10 18.34 9.08
C VAL A 47 -6.18 17.35 7.92
N LEU A 48 -6.13 16.03 8.21
CA LEU A 48 -6.29 14.97 7.21
C LEU A 48 -7.70 14.97 6.60
N PHE A 49 -8.67 15.53 7.32
CA PHE A 49 -10.06 15.70 6.90
C PHE A 49 -10.39 17.15 6.47
N GLY A 50 -9.38 18.01 6.36
CA GLY A 50 -9.54 19.40 5.92
C GLY A 50 -10.10 20.35 6.98
N PHE A 51 -10.05 19.98 8.27
CA PHE A 51 -10.48 20.84 9.37
C PHE A 51 -9.29 21.54 10.05
N PRO A 52 -9.47 22.79 10.52
CA PRO A 52 -8.50 23.48 11.37
C PRO A 52 -8.24 22.72 12.68
N LEU A 53 -7.01 22.80 13.20
CA LEU A 53 -6.61 22.15 14.46
C LEU A 53 -7.41 22.64 15.67
N ASP A 54 -7.72 23.94 15.69
CA ASP A 54 -8.44 24.64 16.75
C ASP A 54 -9.97 24.46 16.66
N MET A 55 -10.48 23.81 15.61
CA MET A 55 -11.91 23.52 15.50
C MET A 55 -12.34 22.55 16.59
N ASP A 56 -13.37 22.94 17.35
CA ASP A 56 -14.03 22.08 18.32
C ASP A 56 -14.77 20.93 17.61
N PRO A 57 -14.44 19.65 17.87
CA PRO A 57 -15.13 18.49 17.31
C PRO A 57 -16.60 18.38 17.71
N GLY A 58 -16.99 18.99 18.83
CA GLY A 58 -18.36 19.06 19.31
C GLY A 58 -19.18 20.20 18.69
N SER A 59 -18.55 21.09 17.90
CA SER A 59 -19.23 22.27 17.39
C SER A 59 -20.30 21.93 16.34
N GLU A 60 -21.42 22.64 16.40
CA GLU A 60 -22.50 22.54 15.41
C GLU A 60 -21.99 22.73 13.98
N LYS A 61 -21.02 23.65 13.81
CA LYS A 61 -20.35 23.92 12.53
C LYS A 61 -19.68 22.68 11.93
N MET A 62 -19.02 21.86 12.75
CA MET A 62 -18.43 20.60 12.27
C MET A 62 -19.51 19.54 12.07
N GLN A 63 -20.36 19.32 13.08
CA GLN A 63 -21.34 18.22 13.06
C GLN A 63 -22.41 18.35 11.97
N GLN A 64 -22.71 19.57 11.52
CA GLN A 64 -23.64 19.81 10.40
C GLN A 64 -22.94 19.99 9.04
N SER A 65 -21.62 19.92 8.99
CA SER A 65 -20.86 20.04 7.74
C SER A 65 -21.18 18.85 6.83
N LYS A 66 -21.81 19.11 5.67
CA LYS A 66 -22.14 18.05 4.70
C LYS A 66 -20.92 17.18 4.30
N PRO A 67 -19.73 17.75 4.04
CA PRO A 67 -18.53 16.94 3.82
C PRO A 67 -18.18 16.03 4.99
N PHE A 68 -18.26 16.53 6.24
CA PHE A 68 -17.97 15.77 7.44
C PHE A 68 -18.96 14.62 7.61
N VAL A 69 -20.25 14.93 7.64
CA VAL A 69 -21.32 13.94 7.85
C VAL A 69 -21.26 12.83 6.81
N ARG A 70 -21.02 13.19 5.53
CA ARG A 70 -20.86 12.20 4.45
C ARG A 70 -19.65 11.31 4.69
N HIS A 71 -18.51 11.88 5.08
CA HIS A 71 -17.30 11.09 5.37
C HIS A 71 -17.52 10.17 6.57
N ALA A 72 -18.03 10.71 7.68
CA ALA A 72 -18.34 9.99 8.90
C ALA A 72 -19.28 8.80 8.64
N SER A 73 -20.37 9.02 7.89
CA SER A 73 -21.32 7.96 7.51
C SER A 73 -20.66 6.90 6.64
N ASN A 74 -19.89 7.32 5.61
CA ASN A 74 -19.18 6.40 4.73
C ASN A 74 -18.19 5.49 5.49
N MET A 75 -17.58 5.99 6.56
CA MET A 75 -16.68 5.17 7.38
C MET A 75 -17.42 4.05 8.10
N ILE A 76 -18.63 4.31 8.60
CA ILE A 76 -19.48 3.25 9.19
C ILE A 76 -19.89 2.24 8.12
N SER A 77 -20.28 2.69 6.92
CA SER A 77 -20.58 1.78 5.81
C SER A 77 -19.36 0.94 5.37
N MET A 78 -18.14 1.50 5.48
CA MET A 78 -16.90 0.76 5.19
C MET A 78 -16.60 -0.30 6.27
N LEU A 79 -16.81 0.03 7.54
CA LEU A 79 -16.70 -0.94 8.64
C LEU A 79 -17.73 -2.06 8.45
N ASP A 80 -18.98 -1.73 8.14
CA ASP A 80 -20.03 -2.71 7.88
C ASP A 80 -19.63 -3.71 6.78
N ARG A 81 -19.10 -3.21 5.66
CA ARG A 81 -18.59 -4.09 4.59
C ARG A 81 -17.45 -4.98 5.05
N ALA A 82 -16.49 -4.43 5.80
CA ALA A 82 -15.37 -5.22 6.31
C ALA A 82 -15.84 -6.32 7.28
N LEU A 83 -16.81 -6.01 8.15
CA LEU A 83 -17.40 -6.97 9.09
C LEU A 83 -18.17 -8.08 8.39
N ASN A 84 -18.90 -7.76 7.32
CA ASN A 84 -19.61 -8.75 6.50
C ASN A 84 -18.69 -9.69 5.72
N MET A 85 -17.39 -9.38 5.64
CA MET A 85 -16.36 -10.22 5.02
C MET A 85 -15.55 -11.03 6.03
N LEU A 86 -15.88 -10.94 7.33
CA LEU A 86 -15.26 -11.80 8.35
C LEU A 86 -15.68 -13.26 8.12
N GLY A 87 -14.70 -14.16 8.17
CA GLY A 87 -14.91 -15.59 7.96
C GLY A 87 -14.47 -16.05 6.56
N PRO A 88 -15.35 -16.62 5.71
CA PRO A 88 -14.96 -17.28 4.47
C PRO A 88 -14.29 -16.35 3.45
N ASP A 89 -14.58 -15.05 3.50
CA ASP A 89 -14.04 -14.04 2.58
C ASP A 89 -12.77 -13.34 3.13
N ALA A 90 -12.13 -13.91 4.16
CA ALA A 90 -10.96 -13.34 4.83
C ALA A 90 -9.78 -13.04 3.89
N GLU A 91 -9.54 -13.86 2.86
CA GLU A 91 -8.46 -13.62 1.90
C GLU A 91 -8.73 -12.38 1.04
N LEU A 92 -9.97 -12.21 0.56
CA LEU A 92 -10.37 -11.04 -0.19
C LEU A 92 -10.35 -9.79 0.68
N LEU A 93 -10.77 -9.92 1.95
CA LEU A 93 -10.68 -8.84 2.92
C LEU A 93 -9.23 -8.39 3.13
N ALA A 94 -8.29 -9.33 3.28
CA ALA A 94 -6.87 -9.01 3.41
C ALA A 94 -6.33 -8.22 2.19
N GLU A 95 -6.74 -8.56 0.96
CA GLU A 95 -6.37 -7.81 -0.24
C GLU A 95 -6.93 -6.37 -0.21
N ILE A 96 -8.20 -6.21 0.17
CA ILE A 96 -8.86 -4.90 0.29
C ILE A 96 -8.15 -4.04 1.34
N LEU A 97 -7.86 -4.59 2.52
CA LEU A 97 -7.14 -3.90 3.59
C LEU A 97 -5.74 -3.47 3.15
N GLY A 98 -5.04 -4.32 2.38
CA GLY A 98 -3.76 -3.95 1.78
C GLY A 98 -3.88 -2.76 0.82
N GLY A 99 -4.88 -2.76 -0.06
CA GLY A 99 -5.16 -1.63 -0.95
C GLY A 99 -5.48 -0.34 -0.17
N LEU A 100 -6.20 -0.45 0.95
CA LEU A 100 -6.48 0.68 1.83
C LEU A 100 -5.21 1.18 2.53
N GLY A 101 -4.36 0.30 3.06
CA GLY A 101 -3.10 0.67 3.71
C GLY A 101 -2.20 1.53 2.82
N LYS A 102 -2.05 1.14 1.54
CA LYS A 102 -1.30 1.92 0.55
C LYS A 102 -1.85 3.32 0.33
N LYS A 103 -3.18 3.45 0.28
CA LYS A 103 -3.84 4.77 0.18
C LYS A 103 -3.60 5.62 1.44
N HIS A 104 -3.72 5.02 2.63
CA HIS A 104 -3.49 5.70 3.90
C HIS A 104 -2.05 6.22 4.01
N ALA A 105 -1.06 5.45 3.55
CA ALA A 105 0.34 5.87 3.52
C ALA A 105 0.52 7.18 2.75
N ARG A 106 -0.09 7.25 1.57
CA ARG A 106 -0.02 8.40 0.64
C ARG A 106 -0.85 9.61 1.08
N MET A 107 -1.85 9.39 1.93
CA MET A 107 -2.63 10.45 2.58
C MET A 107 -1.93 11.04 3.82
N GLY A 108 -0.78 10.49 4.22
CA GLY A 108 -0.03 10.97 5.38
C GLY A 108 -0.53 10.42 6.72
N VAL A 109 -1.34 9.36 6.72
CA VAL A 109 -1.81 8.70 7.95
C VAL A 109 -0.63 7.96 8.60
N HIS A 110 -0.44 8.10 9.91
CA HIS A 110 0.61 7.41 10.65
C HIS A 110 0.04 6.23 11.44
N GLU A 111 0.85 5.19 11.68
CA GLU A 111 0.42 4.00 12.44
C GLU A 111 -0.05 4.36 13.86
N THR A 112 0.52 5.42 14.44
CA THR A 112 0.14 5.96 15.76
C THR A 112 -1.28 6.48 15.81
N HIS A 113 -1.92 6.78 14.67
CA HIS A 113 -3.33 7.20 14.64
C HIS A 113 -4.30 6.03 14.87
N PHE A 114 -3.89 4.78 14.57
CA PHE A 114 -4.77 3.62 14.65
C PHE A 114 -5.17 3.29 16.10
N PRO A 115 -4.27 3.25 17.09
CA PRO A 115 -4.68 3.07 18.50
C PRO A 115 -5.77 4.06 18.95
N TYR A 116 -5.63 5.35 18.62
CA TYR A 116 -6.66 6.36 18.94
C TYR A 116 -7.99 6.11 18.22
N PHE A 117 -7.94 5.69 16.95
CA PHE A 117 -9.14 5.31 16.21
C PHE A 117 -9.83 4.10 16.83
N GLY A 118 -9.07 3.08 17.23
CA GLY A 118 -9.60 1.89 17.91
C GLY A 118 -10.28 2.22 19.24
N GLU A 119 -9.65 3.05 20.07
CA GLU A 119 -10.29 3.54 21.31
C GLU A 119 -11.57 4.33 21.03
N SER A 120 -11.55 5.21 20.03
CA SER A 120 -12.71 6.01 19.63
C SER A 120 -13.86 5.15 19.12
N LEU A 121 -13.56 4.04 18.42
CA LEU A 121 -14.54 3.05 17.98
C LEU A 121 -15.22 2.35 19.16
N LEU A 122 -14.44 1.95 20.17
CA LEU A 122 -14.98 1.30 21.36
C LEU A 122 -15.82 2.27 22.20
N GLU A 123 -15.38 3.52 22.35
CA GLU A 123 -16.15 4.57 23.05
C GLU A 123 -17.48 4.84 22.33
N MET A 124 -17.46 4.93 21.00
CA MET A 124 -18.67 5.07 20.19
C MET A 124 -19.64 3.90 20.40
N LEU A 125 -19.14 2.66 20.36
CA LEU A 125 -19.98 1.47 20.57
C LEU A 125 -20.57 1.46 21.99
N HIS A 126 -19.77 1.82 23.00
CA HIS A 126 -20.23 1.91 24.39
C HIS A 126 -21.32 2.99 24.55
N GLU A 127 -21.19 4.15 23.91
CA GLU A 127 -22.20 5.21 23.96
C GLU A 127 -23.50 4.80 23.26
N VAL A 128 -23.40 4.19 22.08
CA VAL A 128 -24.56 3.83 21.25
C VAL A 128 -25.32 2.62 21.80
N LEU A 129 -24.62 1.61 22.31
CA LEU A 129 -25.23 0.34 22.75
C LEU A 129 -25.49 0.29 24.27
N GLY A 130 -24.87 1.18 25.05
CA GLY A 130 -25.01 1.26 26.50
C GLY A 130 -24.74 -0.08 27.18
N ASN A 131 -25.67 -0.51 28.04
CA ASN A 131 -25.55 -1.76 28.80
C ASN A 131 -25.47 -3.04 27.94
N SER A 132 -25.78 -2.96 26.65
CA SER A 132 -25.65 -4.10 25.74
C SER A 132 -24.20 -4.33 25.30
N PHE A 133 -23.30 -3.36 25.50
CA PHE A 133 -21.88 -3.49 25.20
C PHE A 133 -21.12 -4.03 26.42
N THR A 134 -21.17 -5.36 26.58
CA THR A 134 -20.55 -6.03 27.73
C THR A 134 -19.02 -6.12 27.58
N PRO A 135 -18.28 -6.39 28.67
CA PRO A 135 -16.82 -6.58 28.60
C PRO A 135 -16.38 -7.68 27.62
N GLU A 136 -17.18 -8.73 27.46
CA GLU A 136 -16.92 -9.84 26.53
C GLU A 136 -17.06 -9.39 25.06
N ILE A 137 -18.07 -8.55 24.78
CA ILE A 137 -18.27 -7.94 23.47
C ILE A 137 -17.14 -6.94 23.18
N GLU A 138 -16.77 -6.10 24.15
CA GLU A 138 -15.65 -5.17 24.01
C GLU A 138 -14.33 -5.92 23.70
N HIS A 139 -14.06 -7.02 24.40
CA HIS A 139 -12.91 -7.87 24.13
C HIS A 139 -12.91 -8.41 22.69
N SER A 140 -14.07 -8.89 22.23
CA SER A 140 -14.24 -9.37 20.86
C SER A 140 -13.96 -8.26 19.84
N TRP A 141 -14.50 -7.07 20.06
CA TRP A 141 -14.24 -5.89 19.22
C TRP A 141 -12.77 -5.48 19.19
N ARG A 142 -12.06 -5.55 20.31
CA ARG A 142 -10.61 -5.29 20.36
C ARG A 142 -9.84 -6.26 19.47
N ASN A 143 -10.21 -7.55 19.49
CA ASN A 143 -9.59 -8.57 18.65
C ASN A 143 -9.85 -8.32 17.16
N VAL A 144 -11.10 -8.04 16.78
CA VAL A 144 -11.48 -7.73 15.39
C VAL A 144 -10.80 -6.46 14.91
N TYR A 145 -10.85 -5.39 15.70
CA TYR A 145 -10.20 -4.13 15.36
C TYR A 145 -8.69 -4.32 15.15
N LYS A 146 -8.01 -5.06 16.04
CA LYS A 146 -6.58 -5.34 15.91
C LYS A 146 -6.27 -6.10 14.62
N ALA A 147 -7.09 -7.08 14.25
CA ALA A 147 -6.92 -7.86 13.03
C ALA A 147 -7.08 -7.00 11.77
N LEU A 148 -8.15 -6.18 11.70
CA LEU A 148 -8.42 -5.29 10.57
C LEU A 148 -7.38 -4.17 10.46
N SER A 149 -7.10 -3.48 11.57
CA SER A 149 -6.12 -2.39 11.60
C SER A 149 -4.70 -2.88 11.32
N GLY A 150 -4.32 -4.06 11.81
CA GLY A 150 -3.03 -4.68 11.51
C GLY A 150 -2.79 -4.85 10.00
N GLY A 151 -3.77 -5.38 9.26
CA GLY A 151 -3.64 -5.54 7.81
C GLY A 151 -3.47 -4.21 7.06
N ILE A 152 -4.12 -3.14 7.53
CA ILE A 152 -3.97 -1.79 6.97
C ILE A 152 -2.59 -1.23 7.33
N VAL A 153 -2.18 -1.30 8.60
CA VAL A 153 -0.92 -0.77 9.12
C VAL A 153 0.27 -1.45 8.46
N ASP A 154 0.27 -2.78 8.35
CA ASP A 154 1.33 -3.55 7.70
C ASP A 154 1.55 -3.05 6.27
N SER A 155 0.48 -3.00 5.46
CA SER A 155 0.60 -2.55 4.07
C SER A 155 0.91 -1.06 3.95
N MET A 156 0.47 -0.24 4.92
CA MET A 156 0.79 1.19 4.97
C MET A 156 2.28 1.42 5.23
N ASN A 157 2.85 0.69 6.19
CA ASN A 157 4.26 0.78 6.55
C ASN A 157 5.16 0.24 5.43
N THR A 158 4.76 -0.86 4.79
CA THR A 158 5.43 -1.36 3.57
C THR A 158 5.45 -0.29 2.48
N GLU A 159 4.31 0.32 2.15
CA GLU A 159 4.23 1.37 1.13
C GLU A 159 5.09 2.60 1.50
N ARG A 160 5.02 3.05 2.76
CA ARG A 160 5.78 4.19 3.24
C ARG A 160 7.29 3.96 3.16
N SER A 161 7.78 2.81 3.60
CA SER A 161 9.22 2.49 3.55
C SER A 161 9.78 2.56 2.12
N VAL A 162 9.01 2.10 1.13
CA VAL A 162 9.36 2.20 -0.29
C VAL A 162 9.37 3.65 -0.74
N LEU A 163 8.34 4.44 -0.42
CA LEU A 163 8.27 5.86 -0.82
C LEU A 163 9.39 6.69 -0.19
N ASP A 164 9.68 6.48 1.09
CA ASP A 164 10.72 7.21 1.82
C ASP A 164 12.11 6.84 1.31
N SER A 165 12.39 5.55 1.10
CA SER A 165 13.66 5.11 0.51
C SER A 165 13.83 5.60 -0.93
N TRP A 166 12.76 5.61 -1.72
CA TRP A 166 12.79 6.20 -3.06
C TRP A 166 13.07 7.70 -3.01
N ALA A 167 12.44 8.44 -2.09
CA ALA A 167 12.70 9.86 -1.91
C ALA A 167 14.16 10.14 -1.57
N LYS A 168 14.79 9.30 -0.73
CA LYS A 168 16.24 9.37 -0.44
C LYS A 168 17.09 9.09 -1.68
N LEU A 169 16.75 8.07 -2.47
CA LEU A 169 17.45 7.78 -3.72
C LEU A 169 17.47 9.00 -4.65
N LYS A 170 16.36 9.72 -4.77
CA LYS A 170 16.25 10.92 -5.62
C LYS A 170 17.07 12.13 -5.13
N GLN A 171 17.62 12.08 -3.92
CA GLN A 171 18.56 13.10 -3.44
C GLN A 171 19.98 12.89 -3.99
N ILE A 172 20.26 11.77 -4.66
CA ILE A 172 21.54 11.51 -5.31
C ILE A 172 21.58 12.22 -6.68
N ASP A 173 22.68 12.92 -6.96
CA ASP A 173 22.91 13.53 -8.27
C ASP A 173 22.88 12.47 -9.38
N ASN A 174 22.07 12.70 -10.42
CA ASN A 174 21.84 11.76 -11.52
C ASN A 174 21.43 10.35 -11.03
N TYR A 175 20.58 10.28 -9.99
CA TYR A 175 20.15 9.02 -9.37
C TYR A 175 19.64 7.98 -10.38
N ASP A 176 18.99 8.42 -11.46
CA ASP A 176 18.43 7.60 -12.52
C ASP A 176 19.52 6.93 -13.38
N GLU A 177 20.57 7.67 -13.74
CA GLU A 177 21.74 7.11 -14.42
C GLU A 177 22.54 6.18 -13.49
N VAL A 178 22.71 6.57 -12.22
CA VAL A 178 23.45 5.79 -11.22
C VAL A 178 22.75 4.47 -10.90
N ALA A 179 21.49 4.53 -10.44
CA ALA A 179 20.73 3.34 -10.06
C ALA A 179 20.42 2.47 -11.26
N GLY A 180 19.98 3.06 -12.38
CA GLY A 180 19.69 2.33 -13.61
C GLY A 180 20.95 1.68 -14.21
N GLY A 181 22.09 2.36 -14.14
CA GLY A 181 23.37 1.81 -14.60
C GLY A 181 23.80 0.61 -13.76
N LEU A 182 23.82 0.74 -12.43
CA LEU A 182 24.13 -0.34 -11.50
C LEU A 182 23.22 -1.56 -11.69
N LEU A 183 21.92 -1.31 -11.86
CA LEU A 183 20.92 -2.33 -12.07
C LEU A 183 21.21 -3.13 -13.36
N PHE A 184 21.40 -2.46 -14.50
CA PHE A 184 21.57 -3.17 -15.77
C PHE A 184 22.97 -3.79 -15.92
N GLN A 185 23.99 -3.22 -15.30
CA GLN A 185 25.29 -3.88 -15.16
C GLN A 185 25.13 -5.20 -14.39
N THR A 186 24.43 -5.17 -13.26
CA THR A 186 24.19 -6.37 -12.45
C THR A 186 23.38 -7.42 -13.21
N LEU A 187 22.36 -7.00 -13.98
CA LEU A 187 21.61 -7.90 -14.86
C LEU A 187 22.52 -8.56 -15.90
N PHE A 188 23.39 -7.79 -16.56
CA PHE A 188 24.31 -8.30 -17.57
C PHE A 188 25.41 -9.20 -17.01
N GLU A 189 25.83 -8.98 -15.77
CA GLU A 189 26.77 -9.85 -15.06
C GLU A 189 26.12 -11.18 -14.67
N ARG A 190 24.88 -11.15 -14.15
CA ARG A 190 24.17 -12.34 -13.67
C ARG A 190 23.49 -13.14 -14.78
N CYS A 191 23.10 -12.48 -15.87
CA CYS A 191 22.49 -13.11 -17.04
C CYS A 191 23.06 -12.49 -18.34
N PRO A 192 24.29 -12.87 -18.74
CA PRO A 192 24.98 -12.31 -19.90
C PRO A 192 24.20 -12.40 -21.22
N GLU A 193 23.30 -13.37 -21.36
CA GLU A 193 22.44 -13.54 -22.54
C GLU A 193 21.57 -12.30 -22.80
N THR A 194 21.17 -11.59 -21.74
CA THR A 194 20.35 -10.37 -21.86
C THR A 194 21.07 -9.25 -22.61
N LYS A 195 22.41 -9.24 -22.68
CA LYS A 195 23.19 -8.28 -23.49
C LYS A 195 22.75 -8.28 -24.96
N THR A 196 22.33 -9.44 -25.48
CA THR A 196 21.89 -9.57 -26.88
C THR A 196 20.58 -8.83 -27.16
N LEU A 197 19.69 -8.68 -26.16
CA LEU A 197 18.47 -7.87 -26.27
C LEU A 197 18.79 -6.38 -26.46
N PHE A 198 19.98 -5.96 -26.02
CA PHE A 198 20.52 -4.64 -26.23
C PHE A 198 21.46 -4.60 -27.43
N GLY A 199 21.61 -5.68 -28.19
CA GLY A 199 22.50 -5.76 -29.36
C GLY A 199 23.99 -5.68 -29.00
N PHE A 200 24.38 -6.15 -27.81
CA PHE A 200 25.77 -6.36 -27.42
C PHE A 200 26.12 -7.86 -27.48
N PRO A 201 27.38 -8.21 -27.77
CA PRO A 201 27.89 -9.58 -27.63
C PRO A 201 27.76 -10.09 -26.18
N VAL A 202 27.49 -11.39 -26.02
CA VAL A 202 27.33 -12.03 -24.70
C VAL A 202 28.60 -11.96 -23.86
N ASP A 203 29.75 -12.13 -24.52
CA ASP A 203 31.10 -12.14 -23.96
C ASP A 203 31.69 -10.74 -23.75
N MET A 204 30.99 -9.68 -24.18
CA MET A 204 31.42 -8.31 -23.95
C MET A 204 31.49 -8.02 -22.44
N ASP A 205 32.60 -7.43 -22.01
CA ASP A 205 32.77 -6.97 -20.63
C ASP A 205 31.70 -5.92 -20.30
N THR A 206 30.91 -6.22 -19.27
CA THR A 206 29.81 -5.37 -18.77
C THR A 206 30.29 -3.98 -18.39
N ASN A 207 31.52 -3.86 -17.89
CA ASN A 207 32.11 -2.61 -17.43
C ASN A 207 32.90 -1.87 -18.52
N SER A 208 32.86 -2.37 -19.76
CA SER A 208 33.53 -1.72 -20.89
C SER A 208 32.90 -0.38 -21.25
N GLY A 209 33.73 0.57 -21.69
CA GLY A 209 33.25 1.86 -22.20
C GLY A 209 32.28 1.74 -23.39
N ALA A 210 32.30 0.62 -24.12
CA ALA A 210 31.37 0.35 -25.22
C ALA A 210 29.92 0.17 -24.74
N ILE A 211 29.71 -0.46 -23.57
CA ILE A 211 28.39 -0.58 -22.94
C ILE A 211 28.07 0.71 -22.17
N LEU A 212 28.98 1.14 -21.30
CA LEU A 212 28.72 2.25 -20.37
C LEU A 212 28.47 3.59 -21.07
N ASN A 213 29.09 3.83 -22.24
CA ASN A 213 28.83 5.03 -23.04
C ASN A 213 27.76 4.84 -24.12
N SER A 214 27.16 3.66 -24.22
CA SER A 214 26.16 3.37 -25.24
C SER A 214 24.87 4.14 -24.98
N ARG A 215 24.43 4.93 -25.97
CA ARG A 215 23.18 5.68 -25.88
C ARG A 215 21.97 4.78 -25.56
N ARG A 216 21.90 3.60 -26.15
CA ARG A 216 20.79 2.65 -25.94
C ARG A 216 20.75 2.15 -24.49
N PHE A 217 21.91 1.84 -23.91
CA PHE A 217 22.06 1.37 -22.53
C PHE A 217 21.62 2.47 -21.58
N LYS A 218 22.23 3.67 -21.69
CA LYS A 218 21.91 4.82 -20.84
C LYS A 218 20.42 5.19 -20.89
N ILE A 219 19.81 5.22 -22.08
CA ILE A 219 18.39 5.55 -22.23
C ILE A 219 17.52 4.53 -21.51
N HIS A 220 17.74 3.23 -21.74
CA HIS A 220 16.89 2.20 -21.15
C HIS A 220 17.09 2.08 -19.63
N SER A 221 18.33 2.23 -19.14
CA SER A 221 18.64 2.31 -17.71
C SER A 221 17.88 3.43 -17.01
N ARG A 222 17.90 4.65 -17.57
CA ARG A 222 17.13 5.77 -17.01
C ARG A 222 15.62 5.55 -17.13
N TYR A 223 15.16 5.05 -18.28
CA TYR A 223 13.74 4.81 -18.52
C TYR A 223 13.12 3.84 -17.50
N PHE A 224 13.88 2.81 -17.08
CA PHE A 224 13.42 1.90 -16.03
C PHE A 224 13.21 2.63 -14.69
N ILE A 225 14.16 3.47 -14.29
CA ILE A 225 14.05 4.26 -13.04
C ILE A 225 12.92 5.29 -13.14
N GLU A 226 12.78 5.99 -14.27
CA GLU A 226 11.68 6.92 -14.52
C GLU A 226 10.31 6.22 -14.52
N MET A 227 10.24 4.99 -15.02
CA MET A 227 9.01 4.18 -14.99
C MET A 227 8.63 3.83 -13.55
N LEU A 228 9.60 3.41 -12.72
CA LEU A 228 9.36 3.17 -11.30
C LEU A 228 8.92 4.45 -10.58
N ASP A 229 9.56 5.59 -10.84
CA ASP A 229 9.17 6.88 -10.24
C ASP A 229 7.71 7.23 -10.58
N LYS A 230 7.30 7.05 -11.85
CA LYS A 230 5.91 7.23 -12.27
C LYS A 230 4.96 6.25 -11.57
N ALA A 231 5.32 4.97 -11.49
CA ALA A 231 4.48 3.97 -10.84
C ALA A 231 4.27 4.27 -9.34
N LEU A 232 5.31 4.74 -8.65
CA LEU A 232 5.24 5.17 -7.26
C LEU A 232 4.40 6.43 -7.07
N GLY A 233 4.44 7.36 -8.04
CA GLY A 233 3.61 8.57 -8.05
C GLY A 233 2.12 8.34 -8.39
N MET A 234 1.75 7.19 -8.98
CA MET A 234 0.37 6.92 -9.44
C MET A 234 -0.53 6.45 -8.31
N VAL A 235 -1.53 7.26 -7.93
CA VAL A 235 -2.50 6.94 -6.87
C VAL A 235 -3.52 5.87 -7.28
N GLU A 236 -3.76 5.69 -8.59
CA GLU A 236 -4.76 4.77 -9.12
C GLU A 236 -4.15 3.42 -9.56
N ALA A 237 -4.55 2.34 -8.89
CA ALA A 237 -4.10 0.99 -9.20
C ALA A 237 -4.39 0.57 -10.66
N ARG A 238 -5.55 0.97 -11.20
CA ARG A 238 -5.97 0.66 -12.57
C ARG A 238 -5.00 1.21 -13.62
N GLN A 239 -4.53 2.44 -13.43
CA GLN A 239 -3.59 3.06 -14.37
C GLN A 239 -2.24 2.34 -14.36
N VAL A 240 -1.76 1.92 -13.18
CA VAL A 240 -0.54 1.11 -13.06
C VAL A 240 -0.70 -0.21 -13.80
N GLU A 241 -1.84 -0.89 -13.63
CA GLU A 241 -2.15 -2.16 -14.31
C GLU A 241 -2.17 -2.04 -15.84
N GLU A 242 -2.85 -1.03 -16.37
CA GLU A 242 -2.90 -0.76 -17.81
C GLU A 242 -1.50 -0.48 -18.39
N ASN A 243 -0.68 0.27 -17.65
CA ASN A 243 0.71 0.54 -18.03
C ASN A 243 1.59 -0.72 -18.00
N MET A 244 1.49 -1.52 -16.94
CA MET A 244 2.25 -2.78 -16.82
C MET A 244 1.86 -3.77 -17.91
N LYS A 245 0.58 -3.80 -18.30
CA LYS A 245 0.11 -4.63 -19.41
C LYS A 245 0.76 -4.25 -20.73
N ALA A 246 0.71 -2.96 -21.09
CA ALA A 246 1.33 -2.46 -22.32
C ALA A 246 2.85 -2.70 -22.33
N LEU A 247 3.53 -2.48 -21.19
CA LEU A 247 4.95 -2.79 -21.07
C LEU A 247 5.24 -4.29 -21.25
N GLY A 248 4.42 -5.17 -20.67
CA GLY A 248 4.55 -6.61 -20.85
C GLY A 248 4.42 -7.05 -22.31
N GLU A 249 3.42 -6.53 -23.04
CA GLU A 249 3.24 -6.81 -24.47
C GLU A 249 4.48 -6.39 -25.29
N MET A 250 5.05 -5.21 -24.98
CA MET A 250 6.29 -4.74 -25.62
C MET A 250 7.49 -5.63 -25.28
N HIS A 251 7.68 -6.02 -24.02
CA HIS A 251 8.78 -6.90 -23.62
C HIS A 251 8.69 -8.27 -24.29
N ASN A 252 7.47 -8.81 -24.46
CA ASN A 252 7.27 -10.03 -25.24
C ASN A 252 7.68 -9.85 -26.71
N SER A 253 7.33 -8.71 -27.33
CA SER A 253 7.73 -8.41 -28.72
C SER A 253 9.24 -8.29 -28.92
N TYR A 254 9.99 -7.90 -27.87
CA TYR A 254 11.45 -7.82 -27.87
C TYR A 254 12.13 -9.17 -27.56
N GLY A 255 11.37 -10.24 -27.32
CA GLY A 255 11.93 -11.56 -26.99
C GLY A 255 12.46 -11.68 -25.56
N VAL A 256 12.02 -10.79 -24.65
CA VAL A 256 12.32 -10.92 -23.22
C VAL A 256 11.65 -12.18 -22.69
N LYS A 257 12.37 -12.95 -21.87
CA LYS A 257 11.85 -14.17 -21.25
C LYS A 257 11.44 -13.93 -19.80
N GLU A 258 10.50 -14.73 -19.31
CA GLU A 258 9.98 -14.57 -17.95
C GLU A 258 11.03 -14.87 -16.87
N GLU A 259 12.00 -15.73 -17.18
CA GLU A 259 13.09 -16.12 -16.30
C GLU A 259 14.05 -14.96 -15.99
N TYR A 260 14.00 -13.89 -16.77
CA TYR A 260 14.82 -12.69 -16.52
C TYR A 260 14.25 -11.79 -15.43
N PHE A 261 12.95 -11.89 -15.10
CA PHE A 261 12.33 -11.02 -14.08
C PHE A 261 12.86 -11.27 -12.67
N PRO A 262 12.98 -12.52 -12.17
CA PRO A 262 13.62 -12.75 -10.87
C PRO A 262 15.05 -12.18 -10.79
N VAL A 263 15.85 -12.32 -11.86
CA VAL A 263 17.22 -11.78 -11.92
C VAL A 263 17.21 -10.25 -11.91
N MET A 264 16.26 -9.63 -12.61
CA MET A 264 16.04 -8.19 -12.63
C MET A 264 15.64 -7.65 -11.25
N GLY A 265 14.81 -8.37 -10.49
CA GLY A 265 14.47 -8.01 -9.11
C GLY A 265 15.70 -7.99 -8.20
N GLU A 266 16.52 -9.03 -8.26
CA GLU A 266 17.79 -9.08 -7.52
C GLU A 266 18.77 -7.98 -7.93
N ALA A 267 18.82 -7.65 -9.23
CA ALA A 267 19.62 -6.54 -9.73
C ALA A 267 19.12 -5.18 -9.22
N LEU A 268 17.80 -4.98 -9.14
CA LEU A 268 17.20 -3.80 -8.53
C LEU A 268 17.56 -3.69 -7.05
N PHE A 269 17.43 -4.78 -6.28
CA PHE A 269 17.76 -4.77 -4.85
C PHE A 269 19.23 -4.46 -4.60
N LEU A 270 20.14 -5.01 -5.40
CA LEU A 270 21.57 -4.67 -5.29
C LEU A 270 21.85 -3.21 -5.65
N ALA A 271 21.16 -2.66 -6.67
CA ALA A 271 21.30 -1.26 -7.02
C ALA A 271 20.81 -0.36 -5.87
N LEU A 272 19.64 -0.66 -5.31
CA LEU A 272 19.08 0.05 -4.16
C LEU A 272 20.02 -0.05 -2.94
N GLU A 273 20.50 -1.24 -2.60
CA GLU A 273 21.47 -1.47 -1.53
C GLU A 273 22.74 -0.61 -1.68
N LYS A 274 23.35 -0.61 -2.88
CA LYS A 274 24.55 0.19 -3.16
C LYS A 274 24.30 1.70 -3.06
N THR A 275 23.10 2.16 -3.45
CA THR A 275 22.75 3.58 -3.42
C THR A 275 22.32 4.08 -2.03
N LEU A 276 21.54 3.29 -1.30
CA LEU A 276 20.97 3.62 0.00
C LEU A 276 21.91 3.27 1.17
N LYS A 277 22.86 2.36 0.97
CA LYS A 277 23.90 1.99 1.94
C LYS A 277 23.29 1.56 3.27
N GLU A 278 23.62 2.24 4.37
CA GLU A 278 23.14 1.93 5.73
C GLU A 278 21.61 2.03 5.88
N ASP A 279 20.93 2.73 4.97
CA ASP A 279 19.46 2.80 4.97
C ASP A 279 18.81 1.52 4.39
N TRP A 280 19.59 0.64 3.76
CA TRP A 280 19.11 -0.64 3.23
C TRP A 280 19.16 -1.73 4.30
N ASN A 281 18.02 -2.37 4.54
CA ASN A 281 17.86 -3.45 5.52
C ASN A 281 16.86 -4.51 5.03
N ASP A 282 16.70 -5.59 5.79
CA ASP A 282 15.86 -6.73 5.41
C ASP A 282 14.37 -6.36 5.29
N ASP A 283 13.86 -5.49 6.15
CA ASP A 283 12.46 -5.03 6.10
C ASP A 283 12.19 -4.18 4.85
N LEU A 284 13.15 -3.32 4.49
CA LEU A 284 13.08 -2.53 3.28
C LEU A 284 13.20 -3.42 2.03
N ARG A 285 14.09 -4.42 2.06
CA ARG A 285 14.20 -5.44 0.99
C ARG A 285 12.89 -6.20 0.81
N ALA A 286 12.25 -6.62 1.90
CA ALA A 286 10.95 -7.30 1.85
C ALA A 286 9.86 -6.39 1.25
N SER A 287 9.85 -5.12 1.64
CA SER A 287 8.89 -4.13 1.14
C SER A 287 9.05 -3.85 -0.36
N TRP A 288 10.30 -3.66 -0.83
CA TRP A 288 10.62 -3.58 -2.25
C TRP A 288 10.30 -4.88 -2.99
N GLY A 289 10.51 -6.03 -2.35
CA GLY A 289 10.14 -7.35 -2.88
C GLY A 289 8.64 -7.47 -3.17
N SER A 290 7.80 -7.02 -2.25
CA SER A 290 6.33 -7.00 -2.43
C SER A 290 5.92 -6.11 -3.60
N LEU A 291 6.48 -4.89 -3.69
CA LEU A 291 6.18 -3.98 -4.81
C LEU A 291 6.66 -4.56 -6.15
N TYR A 292 7.93 -4.97 -6.22
CA TYR A 292 8.52 -5.51 -7.45
C TYR A 292 7.79 -6.78 -7.91
N GLY A 293 7.46 -7.68 -6.98
CA GLY A 293 6.70 -8.90 -7.28
C GLY A 293 5.33 -8.60 -7.88
N LYS A 294 4.61 -7.58 -7.36
CA LYS A 294 3.34 -7.15 -7.94
C LYS A 294 3.51 -6.62 -9.37
N LEU A 295 4.45 -5.69 -9.59
CA LEU A 295 4.65 -5.09 -10.92
C LEU A 295 5.13 -6.12 -11.96
N SER A 296 6.11 -6.94 -11.59
CA SER A 296 6.67 -7.98 -12.46
C SER A 296 5.63 -9.05 -12.81
N SER A 297 4.81 -9.51 -11.86
CA SER A 297 3.77 -10.51 -12.13
C SER A 297 2.70 -10.00 -13.11
N GLN A 298 2.32 -8.72 -13.04
CA GLN A 298 1.42 -8.08 -14.01
C GLN A 298 2.04 -8.05 -15.41
N MET A 299 3.30 -7.64 -15.53
CA MET A 299 4.02 -7.63 -16.81
C MET A 299 4.16 -9.04 -17.40
N VAL A 300 4.59 -10.03 -16.60
CA VAL A 300 4.75 -11.42 -17.03
C VAL A 300 3.42 -12.03 -17.46
N SER A 301 2.32 -11.73 -16.75
CA SER A 301 0.98 -12.18 -17.14
C SER A 301 0.57 -11.62 -18.50
N ALA A 302 0.85 -10.34 -18.76
CA ALA A 302 0.59 -9.72 -20.06
C ALA A 302 1.46 -10.30 -21.19
N MET A 303 2.75 -10.58 -20.92
CA MET A 303 3.63 -11.27 -21.88
C MET A 303 3.08 -12.63 -22.30
N LYS A 304 2.51 -13.39 -21.35
CA LYS A 304 1.90 -14.70 -21.62
C LYS A 304 0.60 -14.58 -22.42
N ALA A 305 -0.22 -13.57 -22.14
CA ALA A 305 -1.48 -13.35 -22.84
C ALA A 305 -1.29 -13.06 -24.34
N GLY A 306 -0.20 -12.39 -24.71
CA GLY A 306 0.16 -12.09 -26.11
C GLY A 306 0.74 -13.25 -26.92
N LYS A 307 0.88 -14.46 -26.35
CA LYS A 307 1.36 -15.67 -27.05
C LYS A 307 0.25 -16.49 -27.74
N LYS A 308 -0.97 -15.95 -27.85
CA LYS A 308 -2.10 -16.58 -28.53
C LYS A 308 -2.14 -16.26 -30.02
#